data_AF-A0A0W0TXC3-F1
#
_entry.id   AF-A0A0W0TXC3-F1
#
_cell.length_a   1.000
_cell.length_b   1.000
_cell.length_c   1.000
_cell.angle_alpha   90.00
_cell.angle_beta   90.00
_cell.angle_gamma   90.00
#
_symmetry.space_group_name_H-M   'P 1'
#
loop_
_entity.id
_entity.type
_entity.pdbx_description
1 polymer ?
#
loop_
_entity_poly.entity_id
_entity_poly.type
_entity_poly.pdbx_seq_one_letter_code
_entity_poly.pdbx_strand_id
1 'polypeptide(L)'
;MKSLLRKKEQLDTILLNVEHQKSRAAQKLTQLNQQLARKRLSLENLRQYAAEYNNRPLELPAGFAELLANETAFSLRLETIIQNGESEIMNLEMRQKTHAQDYATLCDKTEGLSSLLSTLELQLLQAHAEQEDRELAETAQVFQRIRPHD
;
A
#
# COMPACT_ATOMS: atom_id res chain seq x y z
N MET A 1 25.50 -21.94 -16.19
CA MET A 1 24.34 -22.45 -15.41
C MET A 1 24.35 -22.08 -13.92
N LYS A 2 25.33 -22.50 -13.09
CA LYS A 2 25.34 -22.24 -11.63
C LYS A 2 25.15 -20.76 -11.22
N SER A 3 25.76 -19.82 -11.96
CA SER A 3 25.59 -18.39 -11.69
C SER A 3 24.19 -17.84 -12.01
N LEU A 4 23.44 -18.45 -12.93
CA LEU A 4 22.09 -18.01 -13.27
C LEU A 4 21.09 -18.47 -12.22
N LEU A 5 21.23 -19.71 -11.74
CA LEU A 5 20.41 -20.26 -10.65
C LEU A 5 20.54 -19.41 -9.38
N ARG A 6 21.77 -19.02 -9.01
CA ARG A 6 22.00 -18.15 -7.85
C ARG A 6 21.33 -16.77 -8.00
N LYS A 7 21.33 -16.19 -9.21
CA LYS A 7 20.62 -14.93 -9.49
C LYS A 7 19.11 -15.08 -9.33
N LYS A 8 18.56 -16.24 -9.72
CA LYS A 8 17.13 -16.54 -9.57
C LYS A 8 16.74 -16.61 -8.11
N GLU A 9 17.47 -17.38 -7.30
CA GLU A 9 17.23 -17.48 -5.85
C GLU A 9 17.32 -16.12 -5.15
N GLN A 10 18.29 -15.27 -5.54
CA GLN A 10 18.42 -13.91 -5.02
C GLN A 10 17.20 -13.05 -5.38
N LEU A 11 16.75 -13.11 -6.63
CA LEU A 11 15.63 -12.32 -7.11
C LEU A 11 14.30 -12.78 -6.50
N ASP A 12 14.10 -14.09 -6.34
CA ASP A 12 12.97 -14.69 -5.63
C ASP A 12 12.89 -14.18 -4.17
N THR A 13 14.04 -14.14 -3.48
CA THR A 13 14.12 -13.62 -2.10
C THR A 13 13.78 -12.13 -2.02
N ILE A 14 14.27 -11.33 -2.98
CA ILE A 14 13.96 -9.89 -3.04
C ILE A 14 12.47 -9.68 -3.33
N LEU A 15 11.90 -10.42 -4.29
CA LEU A 15 10.49 -10.34 -4.64
C LEU A 15 9.59 -10.66 -3.44
N LEU A 16 9.89 -11.74 -2.72
CA LEU A 16 9.16 -12.13 -1.51
C LEU A 16 9.18 -11.00 -0.46
N ASN A 17 10.33 -10.39 -0.23
CA ASN A 17 10.46 -9.28 0.71
C ASN A 17 9.65 -8.04 0.27
N VAL A 18 9.65 -7.71 -1.02
CA VAL A 18 8.87 -6.58 -1.56
C VAL A 18 7.37 -6.87 -1.47
N GLU A 19 6.93 -8.09 -1.74
CA GLU A 19 5.53 -8.52 -1.58
C GLU A 19 5.06 -8.41 -0.12
N HIS A 20 5.90 -8.79 0.84
CA HIS A 20 5.59 -8.58 2.26
C HIS A 20 5.44 -7.10 2.61
N GLN A 21 6.30 -6.23 2.07
CA GLN A 21 6.20 -4.78 2.27
C GLN A 21 4.92 -4.22 1.63
N LYS A 22 4.59 -4.64 0.41
CA LYS A 22 3.37 -4.28 -0.32
C LYS A 22 2.12 -4.66 0.47
N SER A 23 2.07 -5.88 0.99
CA SER A 23 0.97 -6.36 1.84
C SER A 23 0.82 -5.52 3.12
N ARG A 24 1.93 -5.20 3.80
CA ARG A 24 1.90 -4.32 4.99
C ARG A 24 1.42 -2.91 4.67
N ALA A 25 1.83 -2.35 3.52
CA ALA A 25 1.36 -1.04 3.06
C ALA A 25 -0.14 -1.04 2.78
N ALA A 26 -0.67 -2.08 2.11
CA ALA A 26 -2.11 -2.25 1.87
C ALA A 26 -2.93 -2.36 3.17
N GLN A 27 -2.42 -3.09 4.17
CA GLN A 27 -3.07 -3.20 5.48
C GLN A 27 -3.12 -1.84 6.18
N LYS A 28 -2.02 -1.09 6.19
CA LYS A 28 -1.97 0.26 6.76
C LYS A 28 -2.94 1.22 6.06
N LEU A 29 -3.02 1.15 4.74
CA LEU A 29 -4.00 1.95 3.98
C LEU A 29 -5.43 1.63 4.36
N THR A 30 -5.77 0.35 4.46
CA THR A 30 -7.10 -0.08 4.90
C THR A 30 -7.42 0.46 6.29
N GLN A 31 -6.47 0.40 7.23
CA GLN A 31 -6.64 0.94 8.58
C GLN A 31 -6.85 2.46 8.57
N LEU A 32 -6.06 3.20 7.80
CA LEU A 32 -6.20 4.66 7.68
C LEU A 32 -7.54 5.04 7.05
N ASN A 33 -7.99 4.32 6.03
CA ASN A 33 -9.29 4.54 5.40
C ASN A 33 -10.44 4.35 6.40
N GLN A 34 -10.37 3.31 7.23
CA GLN A 34 -11.36 3.06 8.28
C GLN A 34 -11.33 4.16 9.35
N GLN A 35 -10.13 4.61 9.77
CA GLN A 35 -9.99 5.72 10.72
C GLN A 35 -10.56 7.02 10.16
N LEU A 36 -10.26 7.34 8.90
CA LEU A 36 -10.79 8.50 8.19
C LEU A 36 -12.32 8.46 8.11
N ALA A 37 -12.89 7.33 7.71
CA ALA A 37 -14.35 7.17 7.61
C ALA A 37 -15.02 7.42 8.97
N ARG A 38 -14.49 6.82 10.04
CA ARG A 38 -15.01 7.02 11.40
C ARG A 38 -14.89 8.47 11.87
N LYS A 39 -13.74 9.11 11.62
CA LYS A 39 -13.50 10.50 12.02
C LYS A 39 -14.38 11.48 11.25
N ARG A 40 -14.55 11.29 9.94
CA ARG A 40 -15.45 12.09 9.11
C ARG A 40 -16.89 11.98 9.60
N LEU A 41 -17.38 10.77 9.87
CA LEU A 41 -18.72 10.57 10.42
C LEU A 41 -18.89 11.24 11.78
N SER A 42 -17.90 11.09 12.68
CA SER A 42 -17.94 11.74 13.99
C SER A 42 -17.96 13.27 13.89
N LEU A 43 -17.20 13.85 12.96
CA LEU A 43 -17.17 15.29 12.73
C LEU A 43 -18.49 15.79 12.12
N GLU A 44 -19.07 15.03 11.20
CA GLU A 44 -20.37 15.35 10.61
C GLU A 44 -21.46 15.39 11.69
N ASN A 45 -21.53 14.38 12.55
CA ASN A 45 -22.47 14.36 13.68
C ASN A 45 -22.25 15.55 14.62
N LEU A 46 -20.98 15.91 14.90
CA LEU A 46 -20.66 17.06 15.74
C LEU A 46 -21.09 18.38 15.10
N ARG A 47 -20.92 18.54 13.79
CA ARG A 47 -21.37 19.72 13.04
C ARG A 47 -22.90 19.81 13.02
N GLN A 48 -23.59 18.69 12.85
CA GLN A 48 -25.06 18.63 12.95
C GLN A 48 -25.52 19.06 14.35
N TYR A 49 -24.93 18.48 15.40
CA TYR A 49 -25.21 18.87 16.78
C TYR A 49 -24.96 20.36 17.05
N ALA A 50 -23.84 20.91 16.58
CA ALA A 50 -23.54 22.33 16.74
C ALA A 50 -24.55 23.21 15.99
N ALA A 51 -24.99 22.80 14.81
CA ALA A 51 -26.03 23.50 14.05
C ALA A 51 -27.39 23.47 14.77
N GLU A 52 -27.80 22.31 15.30
CA GLU A 52 -29.03 22.18 16.09
C GLU A 52 -28.98 23.04 17.36
N TYR A 53 -27.85 23.01 18.06
CA TYR A 53 -27.61 23.81 19.26
C TYR A 53 -27.72 25.31 18.99
N ASN A 54 -27.01 25.80 17.97
CA ASN A 54 -26.99 27.22 17.62
C ASN A 54 -28.32 27.74 17.05
N ASN A 55 -29.14 26.87 16.45
CA ASN A 55 -30.46 27.22 15.92
C ASN A 55 -31.58 27.07 16.96
N ARG A 56 -31.28 26.58 18.16
CA ARG A 56 -32.28 26.44 19.22
C ARG A 56 -32.74 27.83 19.69
N PRO A 57 -34.06 28.10 19.77
CA PRO A 57 -34.55 29.36 20.32
C PRO A 57 -34.10 29.50 21.78
N LEU A 58 -33.38 30.58 22.06
CA LEU A 58 -32.97 30.98 23.40
C LEU A 58 -34.11 31.71 24.09
N GLU A 59 -34.84 31.00 24.95
CA GLU A 59 -35.79 31.63 25.87
C GLU A 59 -35.00 32.25 27.03
N LEU A 60 -34.62 33.52 26.90
CA LEU A 60 -33.89 34.26 27.93
C LEU A 60 -34.89 35.00 28.83
N PRO A 61 -34.97 34.66 30.14
CA PRO A 61 -35.65 35.51 31.10
C PRO A 61 -34.92 36.86 31.22
N ALA A 62 -35.64 37.93 31.57
CA ALA A 62 -35.05 39.25 31.75
C ALA A 62 -33.93 39.20 32.83
N GLY A 63 -32.70 39.58 32.45
CA GLY A 63 -31.54 39.70 33.37
C GLY A 63 -30.46 38.60 33.28
N PHE A 64 -30.52 37.69 32.31
CA PHE A 64 -29.65 36.49 32.26
C PHE A 64 -28.33 36.64 31.46
N ALA A 65 -27.56 37.69 31.71
CA ALA A 65 -26.26 37.89 31.05
C ALA A 65 -25.27 36.71 31.24
N GLU A 66 -25.32 36.04 32.40
CA GLU A 66 -24.49 34.86 32.71
C GLU A 66 -24.87 33.64 31.86
N LEU A 67 -26.16 33.42 31.60
CA LEU A 67 -26.61 32.30 30.76
C LEU A 67 -26.22 32.55 29.29
N LEU A 68 -26.37 33.78 28.79
CA LEU A 68 -25.86 34.15 27.47
C LEU A 68 -24.34 33.92 27.36
N ALA A 69 -23.56 34.33 28.36
CA ALA A 69 -22.12 34.12 28.38
C ALA A 69 -21.74 32.62 28.37
N ASN A 70 -22.46 31.79 29.12
CA ASN A 70 -22.25 30.34 29.16
C ASN A 70 -22.57 29.66 27.82
N GLU A 71 -23.67 30.03 27.18
CA GLU A 71 -24.08 29.55 25.86
C GLU A 71 -23.02 29.93 24.81
N THR A 72 -22.56 31.19 24.81
CA THR A 72 -21.51 31.67 23.90
C THR A 72 -20.19 30.92 24.10
N ALA A 73 -19.79 30.69 25.36
CA ALA A 73 -18.58 29.93 25.68
C ALA A 73 -18.70 28.44 25.31
N PHE A 74 -19.89 27.87 25.34
CA PHE A 74 -20.12 26.50 24.87
C PHE A 74 -20.06 26.40 23.35
N SER A 75 -20.70 27.30 22.60
CA SER A 75 -20.60 27.35 21.13
C SER A 75 -19.14 27.51 20.66
N LEU A 76 -18.36 28.38 21.31
CA LEU A 76 -16.93 28.54 21.01
C LEU A 76 -16.13 27.23 21.24
N ARG A 77 -16.44 26.51 22.32
CA ARG A 77 -15.81 25.21 22.61
C ARG A 77 -16.19 24.17 21.54
N LEU A 78 -17.45 24.13 21.11
CA LEU A 78 -17.89 23.25 20.02
C LEU A 78 -17.14 23.56 18.72
N GLU A 79 -17.03 24.83 18.33
CA GLU A 79 -16.27 25.25 17.15
C GLU A 79 -14.80 24.82 17.23
N THR A 80 -14.18 24.99 18.40
CA THR A 80 -12.79 24.55 18.63
C THR A 80 -12.64 23.04 18.45
N ILE A 81 -13.57 22.24 18.97
CA ILE A 81 -13.55 20.78 18.81
C ILE A 81 -13.73 20.40 17.33
N ILE A 82 -14.63 21.08 16.61
CA ILE A 82 -14.84 20.88 15.17
C ILE A 82 -13.55 21.18 14.39
N GLN A 83 -12.91 22.32 14.63
CA GLN A 83 -11.65 22.71 13.97
C GLN A 83 -10.52 21.71 14.26
N ASN A 84 -10.42 21.23 15.49
CA ASN A 84 -9.47 20.18 15.85
C ASN A 84 -9.76 18.88 15.08
N GLY A 85 -11.03 18.49 14.99
CA GLY A 85 -11.46 17.31 14.21
C GLY A 85 -11.15 17.44 12.71
N GLU A 86 -11.35 18.63 12.13
CA GLU A 86 -10.96 18.93 10.74
C GLU A 86 -9.46 18.78 10.53
N SER A 87 -8.66 19.33 11.45
CA SER A 87 -7.20 19.23 11.41
C SER A 87 -6.72 17.78 11.53
N GLU A 88 -7.35 16.98 12.38
CA GLU A 88 -7.06 15.54 12.51
C GLU A 88 -7.38 14.78 11.21
N ILE A 89 -8.52 15.07 10.57
CA ILE A 89 -8.89 14.46 9.28
C ILE A 89 -7.86 14.83 8.22
N MET A 90 -7.48 16.10 8.11
CA MET A 90 -6.47 16.55 7.16
C MET A 90 -5.12 15.82 7.36
N ASN A 91 -4.70 15.64 8.62
CA ASN A 91 -3.49 14.88 8.94
C ASN A 91 -3.60 13.41 8.54
N LEU A 92 -4.76 12.78 8.78
CA LEU A 92 -5.02 11.40 8.37
C LEU A 92 -5.05 11.25 6.85
N GLU A 93 -5.62 12.21 6.11
CA GLU A 93 -5.64 12.24 4.64
C GLU A 93 -4.23 12.38 4.06
N MET A 94 -3.40 13.24 4.65
CA MET A 94 -2.00 13.38 4.25
C MET A 94 -1.26 12.05 4.43
N ARG A 95 -1.42 11.39 5.58
CA ARG A 95 -0.81 10.07 5.85
C ARG A 95 -1.33 8.99 4.90
N GLN A 96 -2.63 8.96 4.64
CA GLN A 96 -3.25 8.05 3.69
C GLN A 96 -2.64 8.23 2.29
N LYS A 97 -2.48 9.47 1.84
CA LYS A 97 -1.87 9.80 0.54
C LYS A 97 -0.43 9.31 0.45
N THR A 98 0.40 9.56 1.47
CA THR A 98 1.79 9.08 1.49
C THR A 98 1.85 7.56 1.41
N HIS A 99 1.05 6.85 2.22
CA HIS A 99 1.02 5.39 2.18
C HIS A 99 0.45 4.83 0.86
N ALA A 100 -0.42 5.57 0.18
CA ALA A 100 -0.95 5.18 -1.13
C ALA A 100 0.14 5.26 -2.20
N GLN A 101 0.99 6.29 -2.14
CA GLN A 101 2.16 6.44 -3.00
C GLN A 101 3.21 5.36 -2.71
N ASP A 102 3.47 5.04 -1.44
CA ASP A 102 4.36 3.95 -1.05
C ASP A 102 3.86 2.60 -1.61
N TYR A 103 2.56 2.33 -1.47
CA TYR A 103 1.95 1.11 -1.99
C TYR A 103 2.05 1.02 -3.51
N ALA A 104 1.74 2.10 -4.23
CA ALA A 104 1.89 2.16 -5.69
C ALA A 104 3.34 1.87 -6.11
N THR A 105 4.32 2.50 -5.45
CA THR A 105 5.74 2.27 -5.71
C THR A 105 6.14 0.81 -5.48
N LEU A 106 5.57 0.16 -4.45
CA LEU A 106 5.81 -1.24 -4.16
C LEU A 106 5.17 -2.16 -5.21
N CYS A 107 3.98 -1.82 -5.73
CA CYS A 107 3.36 -2.52 -6.86
C CYS A 107 4.26 -2.47 -8.10
N ASP A 108 4.74 -1.29 -8.48
CA ASP A 108 5.62 -1.11 -9.64
C ASP A 108 6.92 -1.92 -9.48
N LYS A 109 7.50 -1.90 -8.27
CA LYS A 109 8.70 -2.71 -7.95
C LYS A 109 8.43 -4.21 -8.05
N THR A 110 7.30 -4.68 -7.53
CA THR A 110 6.90 -6.08 -7.68
C THR A 110 6.80 -6.45 -9.15
N GLU A 111 6.08 -5.68 -9.96
CA GLU A 111 5.89 -5.97 -11.38
C GLU A 111 7.22 -6.00 -12.14
N GLY A 112 8.11 -5.04 -11.87
CA GLY A 112 9.45 -5.02 -12.43
C GLY A 112 10.29 -6.24 -12.04
N LEU A 113 10.25 -6.65 -10.77
CA LEU A 113 10.95 -7.85 -10.29
C LEU A 113 10.35 -9.12 -10.91
N SER A 114 9.04 -9.25 -10.99
CA SER A 114 8.38 -10.39 -11.65
C SER A 114 8.80 -10.50 -13.12
N SER A 115 8.86 -9.37 -13.85
CA SER A 115 9.33 -9.36 -15.25
C SER A 115 10.80 -9.82 -15.38
N LEU A 116 11.67 -9.35 -14.49
CA LEU A 116 13.07 -9.80 -14.44
C LEU A 116 13.18 -11.30 -14.13
N LEU A 117 12.34 -11.82 -13.23
CA LEU A 117 12.29 -13.24 -12.90
C LEU A 117 11.92 -14.07 -14.11
N SER A 118 10.84 -13.71 -14.81
CA SER A 118 10.40 -14.42 -16.02
C SER A 118 11.47 -14.39 -17.12
N THR A 119 12.17 -13.27 -17.27
CA THR A 119 13.29 -13.16 -18.22
C THR A 119 14.43 -14.10 -17.84
N LEU A 120 14.76 -14.20 -16.56
CA LEU A 120 15.81 -15.09 -16.07
C LEU A 120 15.42 -16.58 -16.19
N GLU A 121 14.15 -16.91 -15.98
CA GLU A 121 13.62 -18.26 -16.19
C GLU A 121 13.73 -18.69 -17.65
N LEU A 122 13.40 -17.79 -18.59
CA LEU A 122 13.61 -18.03 -20.02
C LEU A 122 15.09 -18.26 -20.37
N GLN A 123 16.00 -17.47 -19.80
CA GLN A 123 17.45 -17.65 -19.99
C GLN A 123 17.95 -18.99 -19.44
N LEU A 124 17.41 -19.43 -18.30
CA LEU A 124 17.73 -20.74 -17.72
C LEU A 124 17.25 -21.88 -18.63
N LEU A 125 16.03 -21.78 -19.16
CA LEU A 125 15.47 -22.74 -20.12
C LEU A 125 16.33 -22.82 -21.40
N GLN A 126 16.70 -21.68 -21.97
CA GLN A 126 17.55 -21.61 -23.16
C GLN A 126 18.94 -22.23 -22.90
N ALA A 127 19.57 -21.86 -21.78
CA ALA A 127 20.87 -22.42 -21.41
C ALA A 127 20.80 -23.94 -21.16
N HIS A 128 19.65 -24.47 -20.76
CA HIS A 128 19.45 -25.90 -20.56
C HIS A 128 19.34 -26.62 -21.90
N ALA A 129 18.49 -26.11 -22.79
CA ALA A 129 18.35 -26.65 -24.14
C ALA A 129 19.69 -26.64 -24.90
N GLU A 130 20.46 -25.55 -24.81
CA GLU A 130 21.80 -25.48 -25.41
C GLU A 130 22.78 -26.50 -24.82
N GLN A 131 22.64 -26.85 -23.54
CA GLN A 131 23.47 -27.87 -22.92
C GLN A 131 23.08 -29.27 -23.40
N GLU A 132 21.78 -29.57 -23.45
CA GLU A 132 21.27 -30.84 -23.98
C GLU A 132 21.68 -31.04 -25.44
N ASP A 133 21.57 -30.00 -26.28
CA ASP A 133 22.00 -30.05 -27.69
C ASP A 133 23.50 -30.35 -27.82
N ARG A 134 24.34 -29.78 -26.95
CA ARG A 134 25.78 -30.08 -26.92
C ARG A 134 26.05 -31.52 -26.51
N GLU A 135 25.38 -32.03 -25.48
CA GLU A 135 25.52 -33.41 -25.01
C GLU A 135 25.06 -34.42 -26.09
N LEU A 136 23.96 -34.12 -26.79
CA LEU A 136 23.49 -34.90 -27.94
C LEU A 136 24.48 -34.87 -29.10
N ALA A 137 25.09 -33.71 -29.39
CA ALA A 137 26.11 -33.59 -30.43
C ALA A 137 27.39 -34.38 -30.07
N GLU A 138 27.85 -34.31 -28.82
CA GLU A 138 29.02 -35.04 -28.34
C GLU A 138 28.79 -36.55 -28.39
N THR A 139 27.64 -37.03 -27.93
CA THR A 139 27.27 -38.45 -28.02
C THR A 139 27.18 -38.93 -29.47
N ALA A 140 26.53 -38.17 -30.36
CA ALA A 140 26.47 -38.48 -31.78
C ALA A 140 27.87 -38.58 -32.42
N GLN A 141 28.82 -37.71 -32.05
CA GLN A 141 30.21 -37.78 -32.52
C GLN A 141 30.94 -39.04 -32.03
N VAL A 142 30.69 -39.50 -30.79
CA VAL A 142 31.24 -40.77 -30.28
C VAL A 142 30.72 -41.95 -31.10
N PHE A 143 29.42 -42.01 -31.40
CA PHE A 143 28.86 -43.07 -32.24
C PHE A 143 29.39 -43.07 -33.67
N GLN A 144 29.71 -41.89 -34.24
CA GLN A 144 30.36 -41.82 -35.56
C GLN A 144 31.77 -42.41 -35.56
N ARG A 145 32.51 -42.29 -34.44
CA ARG A 145 33.85 -42.87 -34.27
C ARG A 145 33.85 -44.39 -34.05
N ILE A 146 32.71 -44.97 -33.68
CA ILE A 146 32.54 -46.43 -33.44
C ILE A 146 32.03 -47.16 -34.70
N ARG A 147 31.75 -46.45 -35.80
CA ARG A 147 31.50 -47.15 -37.07
C ARG A 147 32.77 -47.90 -37.49
N PRO A 148 32.74 -49.23 -37.67
CA PRO A 148 33.84 -49.93 -38.31
C PRO A 148 33.92 -49.39 -39.74
N HIS A 149 35.01 -48.69 -40.06
CA HIS A 149 35.45 -48.61 -41.44
C HIS A 149 36.02 -49.99 -41.76
N ASP A 150 35.21 -50.79 -42.48
CA ASP A 150 35.47 -52.11 -43.07
C ASP A 150 36.06 -53.21 -42.16
#